data_AF-A0A2C9LGQ3-F1
#
_entry.id   AF-A0A2C9LGQ3-F1
#
_cell.length_a   1.000
_cell.length_b   1.000
_cell.length_c   1.000
_cell.angle_alpha   90.00
_cell.angle_beta   90.00
_cell.angle_gamma   90.00
#
_symmetry.space_group_name_H-M   'P 1'
#
loop_
_entity.id
_entity.type
_entity.pdbx_description
1 polymer ?
#
loop_
_entity_poly.entity_id
_entity_poly.type
_entity_poly.pdbx_seq_one_letter_code
_entity_poly.pdbx_strand_id
1 'polypeptide(L)'
;MATIDKEPETGLASLIRKESCPEAYGWRVVGPTNLSDPLQHVENIRGFKIRDDDVILAAYPKCGTHWVWEITHMLLRQTTDYEKRCKEQVMLESNGGIARCEKEESPRIINSHFVFAHLPQEIIAKKSKIIHVWRNPKDTLVSFYYHYKSVIVDSRFTFSDVLETSMADK
;
A
#
# COMPACT_ATOMS: atom_id res chain seq x y z
N MET A 1 -2.88 -41.37 18.01
CA MET A 1 -3.05 -40.17 17.16
C MET A 1 -2.10 -39.12 17.72
N ALA A 2 -0.87 -39.05 17.19
CA ALA A 2 0.11 -38.08 17.65
C ALA A 2 -0.32 -36.70 17.13
N THR A 3 -0.63 -35.79 18.05
CA THR A 3 -0.69 -34.36 17.78
C THR A 3 0.68 -33.95 17.28
N ILE A 4 0.77 -33.65 15.98
CA ILE A 4 1.94 -32.99 15.42
C ILE A 4 1.85 -31.57 15.97
N ASP A 5 2.61 -31.31 17.02
CA ASP A 5 2.85 -29.96 17.51
C ASP A 5 3.46 -29.17 16.34
N LYS A 6 2.67 -28.25 15.76
CA LYS A 6 3.17 -27.30 14.78
C LYS A 6 4.20 -26.44 15.51
N GLU A 7 5.48 -26.58 15.14
CA GLU A 7 6.50 -25.66 15.59
C GLU A 7 6.06 -24.20 15.36
N PRO A 8 6.45 -23.27 16.24
CA PRO A 8 6.12 -21.86 16.06
C PRO A 8 6.76 -21.38 14.76
N GLU A 9 5.94 -21.14 13.74
CA GLU A 9 6.40 -20.63 12.46
C GLU A 9 6.95 -19.21 12.64
N THR A 10 8.28 -19.13 12.67
CA THR A 10 9.01 -17.88 12.64
C THR A 10 9.12 -17.41 11.19
N GLY A 11 8.70 -16.18 10.90
CA GLY A 11 8.79 -15.57 9.56
C GLY A 11 7.59 -14.70 9.19
N LEU A 12 7.66 -14.03 8.03
CA LEU A 12 6.58 -13.14 7.52
C LEU A 12 5.23 -13.86 7.33
N ALA A 13 5.21 -15.20 7.28
CA ALA A 13 3.97 -15.98 7.27
C ALA A 13 3.07 -15.69 8.50
N SER A 14 3.65 -15.33 9.65
CA SER A 14 2.87 -14.88 10.82
C SER A 14 2.33 -13.45 10.67
N LEU A 15 3.02 -12.59 9.90
CA LEU A 15 2.66 -11.19 9.65
C LEU A 15 1.51 -11.03 8.64
N ILE A 16 1.20 -12.08 7.91
CA ILE A 16 0.22 -12.10 6.83
C ILE A 16 -1.09 -12.82 7.29
N ARG A 17 -1.12 -13.43 8.50
CA ARG A 17 -2.34 -14.06 9.02
C ARG A 17 -3.35 -13.04 9.55
N LYS A 18 -4.63 -13.35 9.33
CA LYS A 18 -5.82 -12.53 9.66
C LYS A 18 -5.90 -12.10 11.13
N GLU A 19 -5.35 -12.89 12.05
CA GLU A 19 -5.48 -12.70 13.51
C GLU A 19 -4.54 -11.62 14.07
N SER A 20 -3.57 -11.13 13.28
CA SER A 20 -2.58 -10.14 13.71
C SER A 20 -2.76 -8.74 13.12
N CYS A 21 -3.66 -8.55 12.15
CA CYS A 21 -3.87 -7.24 11.53
C CYS A 21 -5.00 -6.49 12.23
N PRO A 22 -4.76 -5.29 12.78
CA PRO A 22 -5.81 -4.48 13.38
C PRO A 22 -6.79 -3.98 12.31
N GLU A 23 -8.04 -3.72 12.72
CA GLU A 23 -9.09 -3.20 11.86
C GLU A 23 -9.40 -1.75 12.22
N ALA A 24 -9.60 -0.91 11.20
CA ALA A 24 -10.05 0.48 11.35
C ALA A 24 -11.14 0.75 10.32
N TYR A 25 -12.23 1.40 10.75
CA TYR A 25 -13.34 1.78 9.84
C TYR A 25 -13.95 0.61 9.06
N GLY A 26 -13.93 -0.60 9.62
CA GLY A 26 -14.47 -1.81 9.00
C GLY A 26 -13.56 -2.44 7.94
N TRP A 27 -12.30 -2.01 7.85
CA TRP A 27 -11.31 -2.55 6.91
C TRP A 27 -10.02 -2.92 7.64
N ARG A 28 -9.36 -3.98 7.18
CA ARG A 28 -8.05 -4.40 7.70
C ARG A 28 -6.99 -3.35 7.40
N VAL A 29 -6.17 -3.04 8.40
CA VAL A 29 -5.02 -2.15 8.22
C VAL A 29 -3.82 -2.98 7.74
N VAL A 30 -3.69 -3.07 6.42
CA VAL A 30 -2.59 -3.77 5.76
C VAL A 30 -1.53 -2.73 5.37
N GLY A 31 -0.54 -2.52 6.26
CA GLY A 31 0.56 -1.57 6.08
C GLY A 31 1.93 -2.24 6.18
N PRO A 32 3.03 -1.52 5.89
CA PRO A 32 4.37 -2.06 6.02
C PRO A 32 4.59 -2.59 7.45
N THR A 33 5.18 -3.77 7.55
CA THR A 33 5.28 -4.64 8.73
C THR A 33 6.06 -4.06 9.92
N ASN A 34 6.50 -2.80 9.84
CA ASN A 34 7.39 -2.15 10.81
C ASN A 34 6.77 -0.90 11.46
N LEU A 35 5.46 -0.69 11.37
CA LEU A 35 4.77 0.40 12.07
C LEU A 35 4.55 0.03 13.54
N SER A 36 4.98 0.89 14.47
CA SER A 36 4.79 0.68 15.91
C SER A 36 3.31 0.70 16.33
N ASP A 37 2.50 1.52 15.66
CA ASP A 37 1.05 1.61 15.86
C ASP A 37 0.35 1.81 14.50
N PRO A 38 -0.18 0.73 13.90
CA PRO A 38 -0.88 0.81 12.61
C PRO A 38 -2.18 1.62 12.67
N LEU A 39 -2.90 1.61 13.79
CA LEU A 39 -4.18 2.31 13.93
C LEU A 39 -3.95 3.81 14.00
N GLN A 40 -3.02 4.26 14.84
CA GLN A 40 -2.64 5.67 14.89
C GLN A 40 -2.07 6.15 13.55
N HIS A 41 -1.35 5.29 12.83
CA HIS A 41 -0.87 5.63 11.50
C HIS A 41 -2.01 5.89 10.50
N VAL A 42 -3.08 5.09 10.54
CA VAL A 42 -4.30 5.32 9.75
C VAL A 42 -4.97 6.64 10.13
N GLU A 43 -5.07 6.96 11.43
CA GLU A 43 -5.62 8.25 11.87
C GLU A 43 -4.80 9.43 11.35
N ASN A 44 -3.47 9.32 11.39
CA ASN A 44 -2.58 10.36 10.87
C ASN A 44 -2.75 10.55 9.36
N ILE A 45 -2.92 9.46 8.59
CA ILE A 45 -3.19 9.53 7.15
C ILE A 45 -4.57 10.14 6.89
N ARG A 46 -5.60 9.74 7.63
CA ARG A 46 -6.95 10.30 7.51
C ARG A 46 -6.99 11.81 7.79
N GLY A 47 -6.13 12.28 8.69
CA GLY A 47 -5.94 13.69 9.04
C GLY A 47 -5.01 14.48 8.10
N PHE A 48 -4.37 13.84 7.12
CA PHE A 48 -3.44 14.48 6.20
C PHE A 48 -4.13 15.59 5.37
N LYS A 49 -3.45 16.74 5.23
CA LYS A 49 -3.99 17.91 4.52
C LYS A 49 -3.81 17.79 3.03
N ILE A 50 -4.93 17.87 2.31
CA ILE A 50 -4.96 17.80 0.85
C ILE A 50 -4.96 19.22 0.27
N ARG A 51 -4.14 19.45 -0.74
CA ARG A 51 -4.11 20.69 -1.55
C ARG A 51 -5.04 20.52 -2.76
N ASP A 52 -5.48 21.64 -3.32
CA ASP A 52 -6.51 21.62 -4.38
C ASP A 52 -5.98 21.07 -5.71
N ASP A 53 -4.65 21.05 -5.88
CA ASP A 53 -3.95 20.55 -7.05
C ASP A 53 -3.33 19.15 -6.84
N ASP A 54 -3.57 18.51 -5.69
CA ASP A 54 -3.08 17.16 -5.43
C ASP A 54 -3.76 16.12 -6.33
N VAL A 55 -2.98 15.12 -6.72
CA VAL A 55 -3.43 13.92 -7.42
C VAL A 55 -3.13 12.70 -6.57
N ILE A 56 -4.16 11.90 -6.28
CA ILE A 56 -4.02 10.68 -5.49
C ILE A 56 -3.96 9.47 -6.41
N LEU A 57 -2.85 8.74 -6.36
CA LEU A 57 -2.67 7.46 -7.05
C LEU A 57 -2.99 6.31 -6.08
N ALA A 58 -4.20 5.78 -6.16
CA ALA A 58 -4.67 4.69 -5.30
C ALA A 58 -4.69 3.37 -6.06
N ALA A 59 -4.15 2.29 -5.49
CA ALA A 59 -4.25 0.96 -6.11
C ALA A 59 -3.99 -0.14 -5.11
N TYR A 60 -4.53 -1.34 -5.32
CA TYR A 60 -4.02 -2.50 -4.60
C TYR A 60 -2.52 -2.73 -4.93
N PRO A 61 -1.69 -3.21 -3.98
CA PRO A 61 -0.28 -3.47 -4.25
C PRO A 61 -0.08 -4.32 -5.52
N LYS A 62 0.93 -3.97 -6.32
CA LYS A 62 1.32 -4.70 -7.54
C LYS A 62 0.33 -4.63 -8.72
N CYS A 63 -0.61 -3.69 -8.69
CA CYS A 63 -1.47 -3.36 -9.83
C CYS A 63 -0.83 -2.48 -10.92
N GLY A 64 0.51 -2.29 -10.91
CA GLY A 64 1.20 -1.51 -11.95
C GLY A 64 1.34 -0.01 -11.64
N THR A 65 1.29 0.39 -10.37
CA THR A 65 1.39 1.80 -9.95
C THR A 65 2.65 2.52 -10.41
N HIS A 66 3.77 1.83 -10.67
CA HIS A 66 5.00 2.49 -11.15
C HIS A 66 4.81 3.14 -12.52
N TRP A 67 4.15 2.46 -13.47
CA TRP A 67 3.91 3.04 -14.80
C TRP A 67 2.98 4.25 -14.71
N VAL A 68 1.91 4.14 -13.93
CA VAL A 68 0.95 5.23 -13.76
C VAL A 68 1.58 6.41 -13.01
N TRP A 69 2.46 6.14 -12.05
CA TRP A 69 3.27 7.14 -11.36
C TRP A 69 4.11 7.97 -12.35
N GLU A 70 4.88 7.31 -13.21
CA GLU A 70 5.70 7.99 -14.22
C GLU A 70 4.86 8.79 -15.21
N ILE A 71 3.79 8.19 -15.75
CA ILE A 71 2.89 8.87 -16.70
C ILE A 71 2.27 10.11 -16.07
N THR A 72 1.83 10.01 -14.81
CA THR A 72 1.23 11.16 -14.10
C THR A 72 2.25 12.27 -13.90
N HIS A 73 3.50 11.93 -13.57
CA HIS A 73 4.59 12.90 -13.48
C HIS A 73 4.85 13.62 -14.81
N MET A 74 4.96 12.87 -15.90
CA MET A 74 5.16 13.39 -17.24
C MET A 74 4.03 14.35 -17.65
N LEU A 75 2.78 13.99 -17.37
CA LEU A 75 1.61 14.81 -17.68
C LEU A 75 1.57 16.11 -16.86
N LEU A 76 1.85 16.06 -15.56
CA LEU A 76 1.82 17.24 -14.70
C LEU A 76 2.99 18.21 -14.99
N ARG A 77 4.16 17.68 -15.33
CA ARG A 77 5.36 18.48 -15.63
C ARG A 77 5.50 18.86 -17.10
N GLN A 78 4.64 18.31 -17.97
CA GLN A 78 4.71 18.49 -19.42
C GLN A 78 6.09 18.11 -19.99
N THR A 79 6.65 17.00 -19.51
CA THR A 79 7.96 16.47 -19.95
C THR A 79 7.86 14.98 -20.27
N THR A 80 8.84 14.46 -21.00
CA THR A 80 9.07 13.02 -21.20
C THR A 80 10.21 12.47 -20.33
N ASP A 81 10.73 13.28 -19.41
CA ASP A 81 11.78 12.87 -18.50
C ASP A 81 11.24 11.94 -17.40
N TYR A 82 11.98 10.86 -17.14
CA TYR A 82 11.67 9.94 -16.04
C TYR A 82 11.89 10.59 -14.67
N GLU A 83 11.03 10.27 -13.72
CA GLU A 83 11.23 10.63 -12.33
C GLU A 83 12.39 9.78 -11.76
N LYS A 84 13.40 10.46 -11.22
CA LYS A 84 14.60 9.80 -10.67
C LYS A 84 14.34 9.29 -9.25
N ARG A 85 13.35 9.86 -8.57
CA ARG A 85 12.98 9.48 -7.21
C ARG A 85 12.20 8.18 -7.20
N CYS A 86 12.40 7.42 -6.14
CA CYS A 86 11.67 6.19 -5.91
C CYS A 86 10.23 6.53 -5.47
N LYS A 87 9.21 5.95 -6.13
CA LYS A 87 7.78 6.18 -5.82
C LYS A 87 7.47 5.97 -4.33
N GLU A 88 8.11 5.00 -3.69
CA GLU A 88 7.95 4.65 -2.28
C GLU A 88 8.39 5.79 -1.34
N GLN A 89 9.06 6.84 -1.83
CA GLN A 89 9.41 8.03 -1.05
C GLN A 89 8.20 8.92 -0.74
N VAL A 90 7.13 8.82 -1.53
CA VAL A 90 5.95 9.69 -1.53
C VAL A 90 4.67 8.87 -1.36
N MET A 91 4.83 7.69 -0.77
CA MET A 91 3.76 6.77 -0.39
C MET A 91 3.30 7.09 1.04
N LEU A 92 2.00 7.35 1.24
CA LEU A 92 1.46 7.77 2.54
C LEU A 92 1.75 6.77 3.66
N GLU A 93 1.52 5.49 3.38
CA GLU A 93 1.65 4.38 4.34
C GLU A 93 3.11 3.97 4.64
N SER A 94 4.07 4.55 3.93
CA SER A 94 5.48 4.25 4.17
C SER A 94 5.99 4.91 5.47
N ASN A 95 7.06 4.37 6.06
CA ASN A 95 7.66 4.99 7.24
C ASN A 95 8.16 6.40 6.91
N GLY A 96 7.69 7.42 7.65
CA GLY A 96 7.94 8.83 7.35
C GLY A 96 7.26 9.35 6.07
N GLY A 97 6.37 8.57 5.45
CA GLY A 97 5.66 8.91 4.22
C GLY A 97 4.87 10.21 4.32
N ILE A 98 4.10 10.38 5.40
CA ILE A 98 3.32 11.60 5.69
C ILE A 98 4.21 12.85 5.63
N ALA A 99 5.28 12.89 6.42
CA ALA A 99 6.19 14.04 6.49
C ALA A 99 6.91 14.30 5.16
N ARG A 100 7.18 13.25 4.37
CA ARG A 100 7.74 13.40 3.01
C ARG A 100 6.71 14.03 2.07
N CYS A 101 5.47 13.54 2.07
CA CYS A 101 4.38 14.09 1.26
C CYS A 101 4.03 15.55 1.62
N GLU A 102 4.20 15.95 2.88
CA GLU A 102 4.02 17.36 3.29
C GLU A 102 5.06 18.29 2.67
N LYS A 103 6.30 17.82 2.54
CA LYS A 103 7.43 18.59 1.99
C LYS A 103 7.46 18.68 0.47
N GLU A 104 6.67 17.84 -0.21
CA GLU A 104 6.59 17.87 -1.67
C GLU A 104 6.02 19.18 -2.20
N GLU A 105 6.58 19.63 -3.31
CA GLU A 105 6.11 20.79 -4.06
C GLU A 105 4.80 20.48 -4.79
N SER A 106 3.95 21.48 -4.91
CA SER A 106 2.70 21.39 -5.65
C SER A 106 2.94 21.49 -7.17
N PRO A 107 2.20 20.73 -8.02
CA PRO A 107 1.18 19.74 -7.66
C PRO A 107 1.79 18.43 -7.16
N ARG A 108 1.26 17.88 -6.05
CA ARG A 108 1.77 16.63 -5.47
C ARG A 108 1.09 15.43 -6.10
N ILE A 109 1.88 14.39 -6.39
CA ILE A 109 1.37 13.06 -6.65
C ILE A 109 1.54 12.26 -5.37
N ILE A 110 0.44 11.87 -4.75
CA ILE A 110 0.43 11.13 -3.49
C ILE A 110 -0.03 9.73 -3.81
N ASN A 111 0.79 8.71 -3.55
CA ASN A 111 0.39 7.33 -3.82
C ASN A 111 0.03 6.57 -2.54
N SER A 112 -0.93 5.65 -2.64
CA SER A 112 -1.28 4.78 -1.53
C SER A 112 -1.92 3.46 -1.96
N HIS A 113 -1.67 2.43 -1.17
CA HIS A 113 -2.29 1.12 -1.25
C HIS A 113 -3.47 0.94 -0.29
N PHE A 114 -3.74 1.94 0.54
CA PHE A 114 -4.84 1.90 1.49
C PHE A 114 -6.20 1.96 0.80
N VAL A 115 -7.19 1.33 1.44
CA VAL A 115 -8.58 1.44 1.02
C VAL A 115 -9.06 2.88 1.18
N PHE A 116 -10.11 3.23 0.42
CA PHE A 116 -10.68 4.58 0.46
C PHE A 116 -11.04 5.06 1.88
N ALA A 117 -11.49 4.15 2.74
CA ALA A 117 -11.81 4.45 4.13
C ALA A 117 -10.59 4.87 4.98
N HIS A 118 -9.37 4.53 4.58
CA HIS A 118 -8.15 4.91 5.31
C HIS A 118 -7.42 6.10 4.69
N LEU A 119 -7.84 6.57 3.51
CA LEU A 119 -7.27 7.74 2.84
C LEU A 119 -7.62 9.06 3.57
N PRO A 120 -6.92 10.17 3.26
CA PRO A 120 -7.23 11.48 3.82
C PRO A 120 -8.70 11.86 3.60
N GLN A 121 -9.44 12.25 4.64
CA GLN A 121 -10.89 12.44 4.50
C GLN A 121 -11.25 13.74 3.77
N GLU A 122 -10.33 14.71 3.75
CA GLU A 122 -10.51 15.97 3.00
C GLU A 122 -10.72 15.75 1.49
N ILE A 123 -10.33 14.60 0.94
CA ILE A 123 -10.52 14.27 -0.48
C ILE A 123 -11.99 14.31 -0.90
N ILE A 124 -12.90 13.97 0.02
CA ILE A 124 -14.35 13.95 -0.23
C ILE A 124 -14.86 15.39 -0.31
N ALA A 125 -14.51 16.21 0.68
CA ALA A 125 -14.95 17.59 0.76
C ALA A 125 -14.38 18.45 -0.38
N LYS A 126 -13.10 18.24 -0.74
CA LYS A 126 -12.40 18.98 -1.80
C LYS A 126 -12.65 18.45 -3.21
N LYS A 127 -13.28 17.28 -3.35
CA LYS A 127 -13.46 16.58 -4.64
C LYS A 127 -12.13 16.41 -5.38
N SER A 128 -11.11 15.97 -4.64
CA SER A 128 -9.74 15.80 -5.16
C SER A 128 -9.67 14.77 -6.28
N LYS A 129 -8.66 14.89 -7.15
CA LYS A 129 -8.45 13.97 -8.26
C LYS A 129 -7.87 12.65 -7.75
N ILE A 130 -8.52 11.54 -8.10
CA ILE A 130 -8.06 10.19 -7.76
C ILE A 130 -7.87 9.38 -9.04
N ILE A 131 -6.66 8.89 -9.26
CA ILE A 131 -6.33 7.88 -10.26
C ILE A 131 -6.35 6.53 -9.54
N HIS A 132 -7.41 5.75 -9.74
CA HIS A 132 -7.49 4.40 -9.18
C HIS A 132 -7.05 3.36 -10.21
N VAL A 133 -6.07 2.52 -9.86
CA VAL A 133 -5.56 1.48 -10.75
C VAL A 133 -6.05 0.11 -10.28
N TRP A 134 -6.72 -0.58 -11.19
CA TRP A 134 -7.21 -1.93 -10.97
C TRP A 134 -6.58 -2.89 -11.99
N ARG A 135 -6.25 -4.09 -11.53
CA ARG A 135 -5.67 -5.17 -12.32
C ARG A 135 -6.40 -6.46 -11.99
N ASN A 136 -6.47 -7.38 -12.95
CA ASN A 136 -7.06 -8.69 -12.73
C ASN A 136 -6.47 -9.32 -11.45
N PRO A 137 -7.29 -9.65 -10.43
CA PRO A 137 -6.80 -10.16 -9.15
C PRO A 137 -5.89 -11.39 -9.29
N LYS A 138 -6.15 -12.27 -10.25
CA LYS A 138 -5.33 -13.46 -10.50
C LYS A 138 -3.90 -13.10 -10.91
N ASP A 139 -3.76 -12.07 -11.74
CA ASP A 139 -2.49 -11.57 -12.23
C ASP A 139 -1.76 -10.74 -11.16
N THR A 140 -2.52 -9.94 -10.40
CA THR A 140 -2.02 -9.22 -9.23
C THR A 140 -1.43 -10.16 -8.18
N LEU A 141 -2.10 -11.28 -7.87
CA LEU A 141 -1.62 -12.29 -6.92
C LEU A 141 -0.27 -12.89 -7.33
N VAL A 142 -0.10 -13.23 -8.61
CA VAL A 142 1.17 -13.74 -9.13
C VAL A 142 2.28 -12.70 -8.96
N SER A 143 2.01 -11.43 -9.29
CA SER A 143 2.96 -10.34 -9.10
C SER A 143 3.31 -10.09 -7.63
N PHE A 144 2.32 -10.21 -6.74
CA PHE A 144 2.47 -10.09 -5.29
C PHE A 144 3.34 -11.20 -4.73
N TYR A 145 3.12 -12.46 -5.14
CA TYR A 145 3.96 -13.59 -4.77
C TYR A 145 5.43 -13.38 -5.13
N TYR A 146 5.74 -13.01 -6.38
CA TYR A 146 7.14 -12.80 -6.77
C TYR A 146 7.78 -11.59 -6.09
N HIS A 147 7.00 -10.53 -5.81
CA HIS A 147 7.49 -9.39 -5.03
C HIS A 147 7.89 -9.83 -3.63
N TYR A 148 7.02 -10.52 -2.91
CA TYR A 148 7.35 -11.01 -1.58
C TYR A 148 8.46 -12.05 -1.59
N LYS A 149 8.52 -12.95 -2.58
CA LYS A 149 9.65 -13.89 -2.74
C LYS A 149 10.99 -13.19 -2.91
N SER A 150 11.01 -11.97 -3.48
CA SER A 150 12.24 -11.18 -3.61
C SER A 150 12.63 -10.42 -2.33
N VAL A 151 11.70 -10.25 -1.39
CA VAL A 151 11.86 -9.47 -0.17
C VAL A 151 11.97 -10.36 1.08
N ILE A 152 11.25 -11.48 1.10
CA ILE A 152 11.23 -12.49 2.16
C ILE A 152 12.41 -13.45 1.94
N VAL A 153 13.26 -13.60 2.97
CA VAL A 153 14.39 -14.54 2.99
C VAL A 153 13.97 -15.93 3.51
N ASP A 154 12.68 -16.17 3.68
CA ASP A 154 12.13 -17.49 4.02
C ASP A 154 11.86 -18.31 2.74
N SER A 155 12.65 -19.38 2.56
CA SER A 155 12.51 -20.31 1.43
C SER A 155 11.22 -21.11 1.45
N ARG A 156 10.49 -21.14 2.57
CA ARG A 156 9.21 -21.84 2.73
C ARG A 156 8.02 -21.03 2.23
N PHE A 157 8.20 -19.76 1.86
CA PHE A 157 7.11 -18.91 1.37
C PHE A 157 6.61 -19.39 -0.01
N THR A 158 5.34 -19.77 -0.07
CA THR A 158 4.67 -20.35 -1.25
C THR A 158 3.61 -19.41 -1.84
N PHE A 159 3.16 -19.74 -3.05
CA PHE A 159 2.03 -19.05 -3.67
C PHE A 159 0.72 -19.27 -2.90
N SER A 160 0.55 -20.45 -2.27
CA SER A 160 -0.63 -20.76 -1.47
C SER A 160 -0.78 -19.81 -0.29
N ASP A 161 0.32 -19.44 0.37
CA ASP A 161 0.30 -18.48 1.49
C ASP A 161 -0.29 -17.13 1.06
N VAL A 162 0.12 -16.63 -0.11
CA VAL A 162 -0.41 -15.38 -0.68
C VAL A 162 -1.89 -15.52 -1.01
N LEU A 163 -2.26 -16.62 -1.67
CA LEU A 163 -3.64 -16.86 -2.09
C LEU A 163 -4.59 -16.93 -0.89
N GLU A 164 -4.24 -17.70 0.14
CA GLU A 164 -5.05 -17.86 1.35
C GLU A 164 -5.25 -16.54 2.08
N THR A 165 -4.20 -15.74 2.23
CA THR A 165 -4.30 -14.41 2.84
C THR A 165 -5.17 -13.47 2.05
N SER A 166 -4.97 -13.40 0.73
CA SER A 166 -5.74 -12.49 -0.11
C SER A 166 -7.20 -12.88 -0.19
N MET A 167 -7.54 -14.17 -0.07
CA MET A 167 -8.94 -14.62 0.07
C MET A 167 -9.52 -14.36 1.46
N ALA A 168 -8.66 -14.18 2.46
CA ALA A 168 -9.06 -13.81 3.82
C ALA A 168 -9.30 -12.30 4.01
N ASP A 169 -8.95 -11.46 3.01
CA ASP A 169 -9.37 -10.04 2.94
C ASP A 169 -10.88 -10.00 2.77
N LYS A 170 -11.56 -9.54 3.82
CA LYS A 170 -12.95 -9.09 3.76
C LYS A 170 -12.96 -7.58 3.95
#